data_AF-A0A6H9I420-F1
#
_entry.id   AF-A0A6H9I420-F1
#
_cell.length_a   1.000
_cell.length_b   1.000
_cell.length_c   1.000
_cell.angle_alpha   90.00
_cell.angle_beta   90.00
_cell.angle_gamma   90.00
#
_symmetry.space_group_name_H-M   'P 1'
#
loop_
_entity.id
_entity.type
_entity.pdbx_description
1 polymer ?
#
loop_
_entity_poly.entity_id
_entity_poly.type
_entity_poly.pdbx_seq_one_letter_code
_entity_poly.pdbx_strand_id
1 'polypeptide(L)'
;MKEVEFLAVDGVPIDEELQDAGTTGPELAYLARCYRYSPRALVFRNPSSDWRLFVVQLPLASRVSLMTNPIFAQLTRAWGLNVRFLGVDREQLVYDFRALLSDRTLRLLVDLLARSDGADAALDLLFDSLAAEMLTVLDRRRADWHRHLDREHRLESGAPASLFDRAARCPDFLARLRGALRDEIIDVEFYGRALRSIDLREGAVDARIAAVIEASLDTVTLAKLARTGAGKHLGCYNWLRLDPRHAVPRAHLLARLPAFATFFAETLVPLDARAASRDGHDDGSDAEADAEALDTPADAALRRARRRQPPTFDLRPLAARQDSAHSLHWAGVLERAIDAGQDRLVIEAIAQRFAVDDNLVRRLWRERPAALGQPPTWQLAQILRRLGERGDRGWPGNAAAWESLIASAVPIEAA
;
A
#
# COMPACT_ATOMS: atom_id res chain seq x y z
N MET A 1 0.02 6.10 28.94
CA MET A 1 0.33 5.03 27.97
C MET A 1 -0.53 5.24 26.74
N LYS A 2 0.01 5.06 25.54
CA LYS A 2 -0.79 5.05 24.31
C LYS A 2 -1.48 3.68 24.25
N GLU A 3 -2.74 3.63 23.87
CA GLU A 3 -3.48 2.38 23.77
C GLU A 3 -3.10 1.67 22.47
N VAL A 4 -2.49 0.48 22.58
CA VAL A 4 -2.09 -0.36 21.45
C VAL A 4 -3.02 -1.57 21.40
N GLU A 5 -3.64 -1.78 20.25
CA GLU A 5 -4.57 -2.90 20.00
C GLU A 5 -3.90 -3.91 19.06
N PHE A 6 -3.95 -5.20 19.45
CA PHE A 6 -3.39 -6.32 18.69
C PHE A 6 -4.50 -7.05 17.96
N LEU A 7 -4.43 -7.09 16.64
CA LEU A 7 -5.39 -7.83 15.83
C LEU A 7 -4.78 -9.18 15.46
N ALA A 8 -5.29 -10.26 16.04
CA ALA A 8 -4.92 -11.65 15.73
C ALA A 8 -6.10 -12.40 15.10
N VAL A 9 -5.86 -13.59 14.53
CA VAL A 9 -6.94 -14.45 14.03
C VAL A 9 -7.76 -15.01 15.18
N ASP A 10 -9.08 -15.12 15.00
CA ASP A 10 -9.95 -15.70 16.01
C ASP A 10 -9.75 -17.23 16.07
N GLY A 11 -9.82 -17.78 17.30
CA GLY A 11 -9.73 -19.22 17.52
C GLY A 11 -11.00 -19.94 17.07
N VAL A 12 -10.84 -21.08 16.41
CA VAL A 12 -11.93 -21.95 15.93
C VAL A 12 -11.65 -23.41 16.28
N PRO A 13 -12.66 -24.30 16.32
CA PRO A 13 -12.49 -25.69 16.76
C PRO A 13 -11.40 -26.47 16.01
N ILE A 14 -11.26 -26.25 14.70
CA ILE A 14 -10.22 -26.89 13.88
C ILE A 14 -8.78 -26.55 14.33
N ASP A 15 -8.59 -25.48 15.10
CA ASP A 15 -7.28 -25.14 15.64
C ASP A 15 -6.79 -26.16 16.68
N GLU A 16 -7.70 -26.80 17.44
CA GLU A 16 -7.31 -27.86 18.38
C GLU A 16 -6.80 -29.08 17.62
N GLU A 17 -7.50 -29.49 16.56
CA GLU A 17 -7.07 -30.58 15.67
C GLU A 17 -5.75 -30.24 14.95
N LEU A 18 -5.61 -29.01 14.44
CA LEU A 18 -4.40 -28.56 13.74
C LEU A 18 -3.19 -28.44 14.67
N GLN A 19 -3.40 -28.17 15.96
CA GLN A 19 -2.31 -28.02 16.94
C GLN A 19 -1.99 -29.32 17.68
N ASP A 20 -2.76 -30.38 17.44
CA ASP A 20 -2.46 -31.72 17.91
C ASP A 20 -1.38 -32.37 17.06
N ALA A 21 -0.20 -32.52 17.66
CA ALA A 21 0.93 -33.18 17.03
C ALA A 21 0.69 -34.67 16.77
N GLY A 22 -0.22 -35.31 17.52
CA GLY A 22 -0.62 -36.70 17.30
C GLY A 22 -1.42 -36.90 16.02
N THR A 23 -2.17 -35.88 15.61
CA THR A 23 -3.03 -35.92 14.41
C THR A 23 -2.31 -35.40 13.18
N THR A 24 -1.54 -34.31 13.30
CA THR A 24 -0.97 -33.59 12.14
C THR A 24 0.55 -33.69 12.02
N GLY A 25 1.22 -34.29 13.00
CA GLY A 25 2.67 -34.28 13.14
C GLY A 25 3.21 -33.02 13.84
N PRO A 26 4.40 -33.08 14.46
CA PRO A 26 4.92 -32.03 15.33
C PRO A 26 5.21 -30.71 14.61
N GLU A 27 5.67 -30.76 13.36
CA GLU A 27 6.00 -29.55 12.58
C GLU A 27 4.75 -28.77 12.16
N LEU A 28 3.71 -29.46 11.68
CA LEU A 28 2.46 -28.82 11.28
C LEU A 28 1.73 -28.24 12.49
N ALA A 29 1.70 -28.99 13.60
CA ALA A 29 1.15 -28.53 14.87
C ALA A 29 1.86 -27.27 15.40
N TYR A 30 3.19 -27.22 15.30
CA TYR A 30 3.95 -26.03 15.66
C TYR A 30 3.59 -24.82 14.77
N LEU A 31 3.58 -25.01 13.44
CA LEU A 31 3.22 -23.93 12.51
C LEU A 31 1.77 -23.45 12.69
N ALA A 32 0.84 -24.35 13.02
CA ALA A 32 -0.55 -24.00 13.33
C ALA A 32 -0.66 -23.17 14.62
N ARG A 33 0.15 -23.46 15.65
CA ARG A 33 0.27 -22.62 16.85
C ARG A 33 0.81 -21.24 16.50
N CYS A 34 1.93 -21.17 15.79
CA CYS A 34 2.50 -19.89 15.35
C CYS A 34 1.51 -19.06 14.54
N TYR A 35 0.79 -19.70 13.61
CA TYR A 35 -0.26 -19.06 12.83
C TYR A 35 -1.35 -18.44 13.72
N ARG A 36 -1.89 -19.20 14.69
CA ARG A 36 -2.98 -18.75 15.56
C ARG A 36 -2.57 -17.58 16.46
N TYR A 37 -1.40 -17.67 17.09
CA TYR A 37 -1.02 -16.72 18.14
C TYR A 37 -0.27 -15.48 17.63
N SER A 38 0.17 -15.46 16.37
CA SER A 38 0.88 -14.28 15.86
C SER A 38 -0.08 -13.13 15.53
N PRO A 39 0.21 -11.90 15.97
CA PRO A 39 -0.57 -10.73 15.56
C PRO A 39 -0.45 -10.50 14.05
N ARG A 40 -1.51 -9.95 13.46
CA ARG A 40 -1.62 -9.58 12.04
C ARG A 40 -1.51 -8.09 11.83
N ALA A 41 -1.96 -7.32 12.81
CA ALA A 41 -1.75 -5.88 12.81
C ALA A 41 -1.61 -5.35 14.23
N LEU A 42 -0.88 -4.25 14.32
CA LEU A 42 -0.75 -3.42 15.50
C LEU A 42 -1.44 -2.09 15.20
N VAL A 43 -2.36 -1.70 16.07
CA VAL A 43 -3.19 -0.52 15.89
C VAL A 43 -2.93 0.45 17.02
N PHE A 44 -2.41 1.61 16.69
CA PHE A 44 -2.16 2.70 17.62
C PHE A 44 -3.20 3.79 17.37
N ARG A 45 -4.09 4.01 18.33
CA ARG A 45 -5.11 5.05 18.24
C ARG A 45 -4.62 6.33 18.90
N ASN A 46 -4.82 7.46 18.21
CA ASN A 46 -4.36 8.78 18.62
C ASN A 46 -2.93 8.79 19.18
N PRO A 47 -1.94 8.24 18.46
CA PRO A 47 -0.59 8.11 19.00
C PRO A 47 0.10 9.46 19.23
N SER A 48 -0.42 10.57 18.70
CA SER A 48 0.04 11.92 19.03
C SER A 48 -1.01 12.96 18.64
N SER A 49 -0.73 14.25 18.87
CA SER A 49 -1.60 15.35 18.41
C SER A 49 -1.74 15.45 16.89
N ASP A 50 -0.73 14.98 16.13
CA ASP A 50 -0.74 15.06 14.66
C ASP A 50 -1.28 13.79 14.00
N TRP A 51 -1.39 12.68 14.74
CA TRP A 51 -1.71 11.35 14.20
C TRP A 51 -2.98 10.80 14.86
N ARG A 52 -4.00 10.49 14.06
CA ARG A 52 -5.25 9.83 14.51
C ARG A 52 -5.08 8.33 14.60
N LEU A 53 -4.34 7.77 13.66
CA LEU A 53 -4.15 6.34 13.54
C LEU A 53 -2.76 6.04 13.03
N PHE A 54 -2.13 5.03 13.61
CA PHE A 54 -0.96 4.38 13.03
C PHE A 54 -1.19 2.88 13.04
N VAL A 55 -1.01 2.22 11.90
CA VAL A 55 -1.23 0.78 11.74
C VAL A 55 0.03 0.15 11.17
N VAL A 56 0.51 -0.89 11.83
CA VAL A 56 1.57 -1.75 11.33
C VAL A 56 0.98 -3.10 10.99
N GLN A 57 0.88 -3.41 9.71
CA GLN A 57 0.45 -4.74 9.28
C GLN A 57 1.64 -5.67 9.20
N LEU A 58 1.53 -6.80 9.86
CA LEU A 58 2.60 -7.76 10.01
C LEU A 58 2.39 -8.93 9.04
N PRO A 59 3.45 -9.38 8.35
CA PRO A 59 3.43 -10.63 7.60
C PRO A 59 3.33 -11.83 8.56
N LEU A 60 2.80 -12.95 8.08
CA LEU A 60 2.49 -14.10 8.94
C LEU A 60 3.72 -14.82 9.53
N ALA A 61 3.43 -15.44 10.67
CA ALA A 61 4.31 -16.18 11.57
C ALA A 61 5.28 -17.17 10.92
N SER A 62 4.96 -17.73 9.75
CA SER A 62 5.82 -18.74 9.13
C SER A 62 7.17 -18.15 8.71
N ARG A 63 7.16 -16.88 8.25
CA ARG A 63 8.41 -16.12 7.99
C ARG A 63 9.10 -15.66 9.26
N VAL A 64 8.35 -15.52 10.35
CA VAL A 64 8.89 -15.19 11.67
C VAL A 64 9.66 -16.37 12.25
N SER A 65 9.18 -17.60 12.04
CA SER A 65 9.92 -18.81 12.40
C SER A 65 11.23 -18.99 11.61
N LEU A 66 11.39 -18.35 10.44
CA LEU A 66 12.66 -18.34 9.68
C LEU A 66 13.69 -17.35 10.26
N MET A 67 13.31 -16.53 11.24
CA MET A 67 14.18 -15.52 11.86
C MET A 67 15.15 -16.13 12.88
N THR A 68 14.97 -17.40 13.23
CA THR A 68 15.96 -18.17 14.01
C THR A 68 17.10 -18.72 13.13
N ASN A 69 17.07 -18.50 11.81
CA ASN A 69 18.05 -19.01 10.85
C ASN A 69 19.16 -17.96 10.54
N PRO A 70 20.45 -18.35 10.49
CA PRO A 70 21.59 -17.47 10.20
C PRO A 70 21.57 -16.74 8.83
N ILE A 71 20.67 -17.06 7.90
CA ILE A 71 20.46 -16.32 6.62
C ILE A 71 19.64 -15.01 6.82
N PHE A 72 19.37 -14.68 8.08
CA PHE A 72 18.64 -13.55 8.64
C PHE A 72 18.66 -12.20 7.89
N ALA A 73 19.83 -11.75 7.40
CA ALA A 73 19.94 -10.42 6.78
C ALA A 73 19.18 -10.31 5.45
N GLN A 74 19.17 -11.37 4.64
CA GLN A 74 18.42 -11.39 3.38
C GLN A 74 16.92 -11.60 3.63
N LEU A 75 16.57 -12.42 4.61
CA LEU A 75 15.19 -12.67 5.02
C LEU A 75 14.54 -11.43 5.63
N THR A 76 15.26 -10.67 6.46
CA THR A 76 14.76 -9.41 7.05
C THR A 76 14.43 -8.38 5.97
N ARG A 77 15.22 -8.29 4.90
CA ARG A 77 14.91 -7.42 3.75
C ARG A 77 13.68 -7.89 3.00
N ALA A 78 13.61 -9.17 2.65
CA ALA A 78 12.45 -9.75 1.98
C ALA A 78 11.17 -9.63 2.84
N TRP A 79 11.31 -9.73 4.15
CA TRP A 79 10.24 -9.59 5.12
C TRP A 79 9.80 -8.14 5.30
N GLY A 80 10.74 -7.19 5.37
CA GLY A 80 10.46 -5.75 5.39
C GLY A 80 9.65 -5.27 4.19
N LEU A 81 9.81 -5.92 3.02
CA LEU A 81 8.98 -5.65 1.84
C LEU A 81 7.51 -6.04 2.01
N ASN A 82 7.15 -6.84 3.01
CA ASN A 82 5.80 -7.34 3.25
C ASN A 82 5.13 -6.69 4.47
N VAL A 83 5.89 -6.02 5.33
CA VAL A 83 5.31 -5.17 6.38
C VAL A 83 4.70 -3.93 5.70
N ARG A 84 3.54 -3.48 6.19
CA ARG A 84 2.89 -2.24 5.75
C ARG A 84 2.79 -1.28 6.93
N PHE A 85 3.17 -0.03 6.70
CA PHE A 85 3.11 1.02 7.71
C PHE A 85 2.18 2.11 7.22
N LEU A 86 0.97 2.13 7.78
CA LEU A 86 -0.05 3.09 7.41
C LEU A 86 -0.20 4.13 8.51
N GLY A 87 -0.14 5.41 8.16
CA GLY A 87 -0.50 6.51 9.05
C GLY A 87 -1.72 7.25 8.53
N VAL A 88 -2.62 7.64 9.44
CA VAL A 88 -3.68 8.61 9.17
C VAL A 88 -3.47 9.80 10.09
N ASP A 89 -3.24 10.96 9.48
CA ASP A 89 -2.97 12.19 10.23
C ASP A 89 -4.28 12.83 10.75
N ARG A 90 -4.13 13.95 11.45
CA ARG A 90 -5.26 14.74 11.99
C ARG A 90 -6.19 15.29 10.90
N GLU A 91 -5.67 15.50 9.69
CA GLU A 91 -6.37 16.03 8.51
C GLU A 91 -7.04 14.92 7.68
N GLN A 92 -6.88 13.67 8.13
CA GLN A 92 -7.42 12.45 7.55
C GLN A 92 -6.81 12.13 6.18
N LEU A 93 -5.55 12.53 5.96
CA LEU A 93 -4.72 12.08 4.86
C LEU A 93 -4.02 10.77 5.24
N VAL A 94 -3.83 9.92 4.23
CA VAL A 94 -3.31 8.57 4.40
C VAL A 94 -1.89 8.48 3.88
N TYR A 95 -1.01 7.88 4.66
CA TYR A 95 0.41 7.78 4.36
C TYR A 95 0.87 6.33 4.38
N ASP A 96 1.69 5.94 3.41
CA ASP A 96 2.49 4.72 3.45
C ASP A 96 3.95 5.05 3.80
N PHE A 97 4.34 4.64 4.99
CA PHE A 97 5.67 4.86 5.56
C PHE A 97 6.61 3.67 5.40
N ARG A 98 6.31 2.71 4.52
CA ARG A 98 7.20 1.57 4.26
C ARG A 98 8.61 1.99 3.86
N ALA A 99 8.75 3.09 3.11
CA ALA A 99 10.05 3.64 2.73
C ALA A 99 10.86 4.20 3.93
N LEU A 100 10.23 4.36 5.10
CA LEU A 100 10.89 4.77 6.35
C LEU A 100 11.39 3.59 7.18
N LEU A 101 11.16 2.35 6.74
CA LEU A 101 11.74 1.16 7.37
C LEU A 101 13.25 1.20 7.24
N SER A 102 13.93 1.39 8.36
CA SER A 102 15.38 1.28 8.44
C SER A 102 15.80 -0.12 8.85
N ASP A 103 17.03 -0.52 8.51
CA ASP A 103 17.63 -1.77 8.99
C ASP A 103 17.59 -1.88 10.53
N ARG A 104 17.69 -0.74 11.24
CA ARG A 104 17.54 -0.68 12.70
C ARG A 104 16.12 -0.99 13.15
N THR A 105 15.13 -0.34 12.54
CA THR A 105 13.70 -0.53 12.83
C THR A 105 13.29 -1.98 12.56
N LEU A 106 13.75 -2.55 11.44
CA LEU A 106 13.55 -3.95 11.10
C LEU A 106 14.24 -4.87 12.11
N ARG A 107 15.52 -4.61 12.44
CA ARG A 107 16.26 -5.40 13.42
C ARG A 107 15.61 -5.40 14.81
N LEU A 108 15.07 -4.27 15.26
CA LEU A 108 14.30 -4.22 16.52
C LEU A 108 13.05 -5.10 16.43
N LEU A 109 12.25 -4.94 15.37
CA LEU A 109 11.07 -5.77 15.14
C LEU A 109 11.43 -7.27 15.15
N VAL A 110 12.58 -7.59 14.57
CA VAL A 110 13.09 -8.93 14.40
C VAL A 110 13.65 -9.57 15.67
N ASP A 111 14.56 -8.88 16.36
CA ASP A 111 15.23 -9.36 17.57
C ASP A 111 14.22 -9.65 18.69
N LEU A 112 13.02 -9.06 18.60
CA LEU A 112 11.98 -9.22 19.60
C LEU A 112 10.89 -10.23 19.23
N LEU A 113 10.57 -10.41 17.95
CA LEU A 113 9.78 -11.57 17.51
C LEU A 113 10.52 -12.90 17.74
N ALA A 114 11.86 -12.90 17.68
CA ALA A 114 12.66 -14.09 17.98
C ALA A 114 12.70 -14.45 19.48
N ARG A 115 12.30 -13.53 20.37
CA ARG A 115 12.30 -13.73 21.82
C ARG A 115 10.90 -14.05 22.38
N SER A 116 9.87 -14.02 21.54
CA SER A 116 8.48 -14.17 21.97
C SER A 116 8.03 -15.63 21.95
N ASP A 117 8.45 -16.41 22.93
CA ASP A 117 7.86 -17.73 23.23
C ASP A 117 6.70 -17.65 24.24
N GLY A 118 6.18 -16.45 24.55
CA GLY A 118 4.94 -16.32 25.33
C GLY A 118 4.77 -15.07 26.19
N ALA A 119 5.12 -13.87 25.71
CA ALA A 119 4.93 -12.66 26.51
C ALA A 119 4.28 -11.55 25.69
N ASP A 120 2.95 -11.48 25.74
CA ASP A 120 2.16 -10.33 25.27
C ASP A 120 2.75 -9.02 25.83
N ALA A 121 3.17 -9.03 27.11
CA ALA A 121 3.84 -7.90 27.76
C ALA A 121 5.20 -7.49 27.13
N ALA A 122 5.93 -8.42 26.53
CA ALA A 122 7.19 -8.10 25.83
C ALA A 122 6.92 -7.52 24.42
N LEU A 123 5.83 -7.96 23.78
CA LEU A 123 5.35 -7.39 22.53
C LEU A 123 4.83 -5.97 22.75
N ASP A 124 4.07 -5.73 23.82
CA ASP A 124 3.58 -4.39 24.18
C ASP A 124 4.74 -3.38 24.30
N LEU A 125 5.76 -3.74 25.08
CA LEU A 125 6.91 -2.86 25.36
C LEU A 125 7.82 -2.65 24.13
N LEU A 126 7.96 -3.68 23.30
CA LEU A 126 8.59 -3.58 21.99
C LEU A 126 7.88 -2.58 21.10
N PHE A 127 6.57 -2.74 20.97
CA PHE A 127 5.80 -2.02 19.97
C PHE A 127 5.54 -0.58 20.39
N ASP A 128 5.48 -0.32 21.68
CA ASP A 128 5.63 1.03 22.23
C ASP A 128 6.97 1.66 21.83
N SER A 129 8.08 0.89 21.90
CA SER A 129 9.40 1.37 21.51
C SER A 129 9.51 1.63 19.99
N LEU A 130 8.96 0.73 19.17
CA LEU A 130 8.91 0.86 17.71
C LEU A 130 8.06 2.07 17.32
N ALA A 131 6.88 2.24 17.91
CA ALA A 131 6.02 3.39 17.67
C ALA A 131 6.68 4.68 18.13
N ALA A 132 7.37 4.69 19.28
CA ALA A 132 8.13 5.85 19.73
C ALA A 132 9.26 6.21 18.74
N GLU A 133 10.04 5.23 18.26
CA GLU A 133 11.09 5.48 17.27
C GLU A 133 10.50 5.98 15.95
N MET A 134 9.42 5.36 15.46
CA MET A 134 8.78 5.75 14.21
C MET A 134 8.14 7.13 14.29
N LEU A 135 7.37 7.42 15.35
CA LEU A 135 6.81 8.76 15.56
C LEU A 135 7.91 9.81 15.66
N THR A 136 9.04 9.48 16.29
CA THR A 136 10.22 10.37 16.34
C THR A 136 10.81 10.60 14.94
N VAL A 137 10.92 9.56 14.11
CA VAL A 137 11.39 9.69 12.72
C VAL A 137 10.42 10.52 11.89
N LEU A 138 9.11 10.31 12.07
CA LEU A 138 8.05 11.05 11.39
C LEU A 138 8.06 12.52 11.77
N ASP A 139 8.17 12.82 13.06
CA ASP A 139 8.25 14.19 13.59
C ASP A 139 9.45 14.94 13.01
N ARG A 140 10.63 14.29 12.99
CA ARG A 140 11.84 14.84 12.35
C ARG A 140 11.70 15.05 10.84
N ARG A 141 10.80 14.34 10.17
CA ARG A 141 10.58 14.39 8.71
C ARG A 141 9.32 15.16 8.32
N ARG A 142 8.76 15.99 9.22
CA ARG A 142 7.52 16.76 9.01
C ARG A 142 7.43 17.46 7.66
N ALA A 143 8.49 18.14 7.25
CA ALA A 143 8.53 18.88 5.97
C ALA A 143 8.36 17.99 4.72
N ASP A 144 8.68 16.70 4.81
CA ASP A 144 8.69 15.76 3.69
C ASP A 144 7.48 14.79 3.69
N TRP A 145 6.50 14.96 4.59
CA TRP A 145 5.34 14.06 4.70
C TRP A 145 4.59 13.84 3.38
N HIS A 146 4.47 14.88 2.55
CA HIS A 146 3.83 14.82 1.24
C HIS A 146 4.38 13.70 0.33
N ARG A 147 5.65 13.31 0.49
CA ARG A 147 6.26 12.22 -0.30
C ARG A 147 5.73 10.85 0.08
N HIS A 148 5.20 10.72 1.28
CA HIS A 148 4.71 9.47 1.86
C HIS A 148 3.21 9.29 1.74
N LEU A 149 2.49 10.23 1.11
CA LEU A 149 1.08 10.03 0.81
C LEU A 149 0.90 8.72 0.06
N ASP A 150 -0.07 7.92 0.51
CA ASP A 150 -0.38 6.66 -0.14
C ASP A 150 -0.92 6.91 -1.56
N ARG A 151 -0.54 6.03 -2.49
CA ARG A 151 -0.85 6.16 -3.94
C ARG A 151 -1.33 4.86 -4.57
N GLU A 152 -1.07 3.71 -3.94
CA GLU A 152 -1.21 2.40 -4.59
C GLU A 152 -2.36 1.58 -4.00
N HIS A 153 -2.68 1.74 -2.71
CA HIS A 153 -3.42 0.70 -1.99
C HIS A 153 -4.93 0.88 -2.01
N ARG A 154 -5.63 -0.26 -1.99
CA ARG A 154 -7.09 -0.35 -1.80
C ARG A 154 -7.43 -1.00 -0.47
N LEU A 155 -8.54 -0.57 0.13
CA LEU A 155 -9.08 -1.18 1.35
C LEU A 155 -9.96 -2.41 1.07
N GLU A 156 -10.40 -2.61 -0.16
CA GLU A 156 -11.19 -3.79 -0.51
C GLU A 156 -10.30 -5.04 -0.45
N SER A 157 -10.74 -6.01 0.35
CA SER A 157 -10.08 -7.31 0.43
C SER A 157 -10.22 -8.08 -0.88
N GLY A 158 -9.15 -8.72 -1.34
CA GLY A 158 -9.14 -9.55 -2.55
C GLY A 158 -9.14 -8.78 -3.88
N ALA A 159 -9.23 -7.45 -3.85
CA ALA A 159 -9.00 -6.63 -5.02
C ALA A 159 -7.50 -6.64 -5.42
N PRO A 160 -7.17 -6.50 -6.71
CA PRO A 160 -5.79 -6.25 -7.12
C PRO A 160 -5.27 -4.97 -6.47
N ALA A 161 -3.99 -4.95 -6.07
CA ALA A 161 -3.38 -3.86 -5.30
C ALA A 161 -4.07 -3.55 -3.96
N SER A 162 -4.74 -4.54 -3.36
CA SER A 162 -5.23 -4.43 -1.98
C SER A 162 -4.08 -4.21 -1.01
N LEU A 163 -4.33 -3.43 0.03
CA LEU A 163 -3.46 -3.35 1.21
C LEU A 163 -3.26 -4.74 1.84
N PHE A 164 -4.25 -5.62 1.68
CA PHE A 164 -4.33 -6.95 2.30
C PHE A 164 -3.90 -8.08 1.37
N ASP A 165 -2.78 -7.93 0.66
CA ASP A 165 -2.32 -8.97 -0.27
C ASP A 165 -2.25 -10.36 0.41
N ARG A 166 -3.10 -11.27 -0.09
CA ARG A 166 -3.26 -12.64 0.44
C ARG A 166 -2.30 -13.63 -0.21
N ALA A 167 -1.80 -13.34 -1.42
CA ALA A 167 -0.95 -14.28 -2.15
C ALA A 167 0.38 -14.57 -1.44
N ALA A 168 0.83 -13.65 -0.59
CA ALA A 168 2.06 -13.76 0.18
C ALA A 168 1.88 -14.37 1.59
N ARG A 169 0.65 -14.78 1.96
CA ARG A 169 0.31 -15.17 3.34
C ARG A 169 0.51 -16.68 3.58
N CYS A 170 1.22 -17.04 4.66
CA CYS A 170 1.44 -18.43 5.13
C CYS A 170 2.12 -19.41 4.17
N PRO A 171 3.19 -19.04 3.44
CA PRO A 171 3.78 -19.93 2.44
C PRO A 171 4.22 -21.28 3.04
N ASP A 172 4.85 -21.28 4.21
CA ASP A 172 5.40 -22.51 4.80
C ASP A 172 4.33 -23.35 5.49
N PHE A 173 3.35 -22.72 6.16
CA PHE A 173 2.21 -23.44 6.74
C PHE A 173 1.37 -24.11 5.65
N LEU A 174 1.07 -23.39 4.55
CA LEU A 174 0.33 -23.96 3.41
C LEU A 174 1.16 -25.02 2.66
N ALA A 175 2.48 -24.86 2.57
CA ALA A 175 3.36 -25.88 2.00
C ALA A 175 3.37 -27.15 2.87
N ARG A 176 3.46 -27.01 4.20
CA ARG A 176 3.41 -28.15 5.12
C ARG A 176 2.04 -28.81 5.19
N LEU A 177 0.96 -28.03 5.13
CA LEU A 177 -0.40 -28.58 5.03
C LEU A 177 -0.59 -29.39 3.74
N ARG A 178 -0.07 -28.91 2.61
CA ARG A 178 -0.03 -29.67 1.35
C ARG A 178 0.86 -30.91 1.42
N GLY A 179 1.98 -30.83 2.14
CA GLY A 179 2.88 -31.95 2.40
C GLY A 179 2.18 -33.05 3.22
N ALA A 180 1.54 -32.68 4.33
CA ALA A 180 0.81 -33.61 5.18
C ALA A 180 -0.31 -34.35 4.43
N LEU A 181 -1.01 -33.67 3.51
CA LEU A 181 -1.98 -34.33 2.63
C LEU A 181 -1.32 -35.32 1.66
N ARG A 182 -0.18 -34.94 1.07
CA ARG A 182 0.56 -35.80 0.15
C ARG A 182 1.11 -37.05 0.84
N ASP A 183 1.55 -36.90 2.09
CA ASP A 183 2.12 -37.96 2.90
C ASP A 183 1.05 -38.77 3.66
N GLU A 184 -0.23 -38.55 3.34
CA GLU A 184 -1.40 -39.23 3.93
C GLU A 184 -1.52 -39.12 5.46
N ILE A 185 -0.88 -38.11 6.05
CA ILE A 185 -0.98 -37.78 7.49
C ILE A 185 -2.37 -37.21 7.81
N ILE A 186 -2.92 -36.43 6.87
CA ILE A 186 -4.28 -35.87 6.95
C ILE A 186 -5.07 -36.24 5.69
N ASP A 187 -6.39 -36.31 5.81
CA ASP A 187 -7.26 -36.58 4.66
C ASP A 187 -7.68 -35.32 3.88
N VAL A 188 -8.31 -35.53 2.73
CA VAL A 188 -8.78 -34.45 1.82
C VAL A 188 -9.86 -33.59 2.48
N GLU A 189 -10.72 -34.18 3.32
CA GLU A 189 -11.80 -33.47 3.99
C GLU A 189 -11.24 -32.48 5.01
N PHE A 190 -10.30 -32.94 5.85
CA PHE A 190 -9.54 -32.14 6.81
C PHE A 190 -8.79 -31.01 6.10
N TYR A 191 -8.06 -31.32 5.02
CA TYR A 191 -7.36 -30.31 4.22
C TYR A 191 -8.31 -29.23 3.71
N GLY A 192 -9.47 -29.62 3.18
CA GLY A 192 -10.49 -28.68 2.70
C GLY A 192 -11.09 -27.82 3.82
N ARG A 193 -11.35 -28.39 5.00
CA ARG A 193 -11.81 -27.63 6.18
C ARG A 193 -10.76 -26.62 6.64
N ALA A 194 -9.49 -27.03 6.69
CA ALA A 194 -8.37 -26.19 7.10
C ALA A 194 -8.21 -24.98 6.18
N LEU A 195 -8.20 -25.17 4.86
CA LEU A 195 -8.10 -24.06 3.90
C LEU A 195 -9.26 -23.07 4.01
N ARG A 196 -10.51 -23.55 4.06
CA ARG A 196 -11.68 -22.68 4.21
C ARG A 196 -11.62 -21.88 5.51
N SER A 197 -11.20 -22.51 6.60
CA SER A 197 -11.01 -21.85 7.90
C SER A 197 -9.95 -20.74 7.83
N ILE A 198 -8.85 -20.97 7.12
CA ILE A 198 -7.80 -19.95 6.92
C ILE A 198 -8.37 -18.76 6.13
N ASP A 199 -8.99 -19.02 4.97
CA ASP A 199 -9.51 -17.97 4.09
C ASP A 199 -10.57 -17.09 4.79
N LEU A 200 -11.47 -17.71 5.56
CA LEU A 200 -12.50 -17.01 6.32
C LEU A 200 -11.90 -16.12 7.41
N ARG A 201 -10.94 -16.65 8.17
CA ARG A 201 -10.30 -15.90 9.28
C ARG A 201 -9.42 -14.77 8.78
N GLU A 202 -8.65 -14.99 7.74
CA GLU A 202 -7.86 -13.93 7.11
C GLU A 202 -8.77 -12.83 6.56
N GLY A 203 -9.89 -13.20 5.93
CA GLY A 203 -10.90 -12.22 5.51
C GLY A 203 -11.54 -11.44 6.65
N ALA A 204 -11.82 -12.09 7.78
CA ALA A 204 -12.35 -11.42 8.96
C ALA A 204 -11.35 -10.43 9.57
N VAL A 205 -10.07 -10.81 9.65
CA VAL A 205 -9.00 -9.91 10.11
C VAL A 205 -8.83 -8.73 9.16
N ASP A 206 -8.75 -8.97 7.86
CA ASP A 206 -8.62 -7.92 6.84
C ASP A 206 -9.79 -6.92 6.94
N ALA A 207 -11.02 -7.42 7.11
CA ALA A 207 -12.20 -6.59 7.30
C ALA A 207 -12.13 -5.74 8.58
N ARG A 208 -11.64 -6.30 9.69
CA ARG A 208 -11.43 -5.54 10.94
C ARG A 208 -10.39 -4.43 10.76
N ILE A 209 -9.25 -4.73 10.14
CA ILE A 209 -8.21 -3.72 9.88
C ILE A 209 -8.75 -2.63 8.94
N ALA A 210 -9.46 -3.01 7.87
CA ALA A 210 -10.11 -2.06 6.97
C ALA A 210 -11.09 -1.16 7.72
N ALA A 211 -11.94 -1.72 8.58
CA ALA A 211 -12.90 -0.96 9.37
C ALA A 211 -12.23 0.06 10.31
N VAL A 212 -11.12 -0.31 10.94
CA VAL A 212 -10.32 0.60 11.78
C VAL A 212 -9.77 1.77 10.97
N ILE A 213 -9.24 1.49 9.78
CA ILE A 213 -8.75 2.53 8.87
C ILE A 213 -9.91 3.42 8.43
N GLU A 214 -11.00 2.84 7.92
CA GLU A 214 -12.18 3.58 7.44
C GLU A 214 -12.79 4.50 8.52
N ALA A 215 -12.84 4.04 9.77
CA ALA A 215 -13.33 4.83 10.90
C ALA A 215 -12.47 6.08 11.19
N SER A 216 -11.23 6.12 10.68
CA SER A 216 -10.31 7.25 10.84
C SER A 216 -10.35 8.23 9.65
N LEU A 217 -11.10 7.91 8.59
CA LEU A 217 -11.18 8.68 7.34
C LEU A 217 -12.48 9.48 7.22
N ASP A 218 -12.52 10.39 6.24
CA ASP A 218 -13.70 11.22 5.97
C ASP A 218 -14.76 10.39 5.24
N THR A 219 -15.88 10.14 5.93
CA THR A 219 -16.95 9.26 5.44
C THR A 219 -17.59 9.80 4.16
N VAL A 220 -17.68 11.11 4.01
CA VAL A 220 -18.26 11.76 2.81
C VAL A 220 -17.38 11.52 1.59
N THR A 221 -16.06 11.72 1.73
CA THR A 221 -15.11 11.53 0.64
C THR A 221 -14.98 10.05 0.27
N LEU A 222 -14.92 9.14 1.25
CA LEU A 222 -14.96 7.70 0.98
C LEU A 222 -16.24 7.29 0.23
N ALA A 223 -17.41 7.80 0.64
CA ALA A 223 -18.67 7.50 -0.02
C ALA A 223 -18.73 8.05 -1.45
N LYS A 224 -18.16 9.25 -1.70
CA LYS A 224 -18.01 9.79 -3.05
C LYS A 224 -17.14 8.89 -3.91
N LEU A 225 -15.98 8.48 -3.39
CA LEU A 225 -15.04 7.65 -4.11
C LEU A 225 -15.65 6.27 -4.46
N ALA A 226 -16.33 5.64 -3.50
CA ALA A 226 -16.98 4.34 -3.73
C ALA A 226 -17.98 4.36 -4.91
N ARG A 227 -18.64 5.50 -5.17
CA ARG A 227 -19.58 5.66 -6.29
C ARG A 227 -18.91 5.82 -7.67
N THR A 228 -17.61 6.05 -7.73
CA THR A 228 -16.88 6.27 -9.00
C THR A 228 -16.54 4.97 -9.74
N GLY A 229 -16.66 3.82 -9.09
CA GLY A 229 -16.16 2.54 -9.64
C GLY A 229 -14.65 2.35 -9.47
N ALA A 230 -13.92 3.33 -8.93
CA ALA A 230 -12.54 3.16 -8.49
C ALA A 230 -12.43 2.31 -7.20
N GLY A 231 -13.54 2.13 -6.47
CA GLY A 231 -13.56 1.42 -5.20
C GLY A 231 -12.93 2.23 -4.07
N LYS A 232 -12.64 1.59 -2.93
CA LYS A 232 -12.00 2.24 -1.77
C LYS A 232 -10.48 2.37 -1.94
N HIS A 233 -10.07 3.12 -2.95
CA HIS A 233 -8.66 3.37 -3.29
C HIS A 233 -8.09 4.55 -2.49
N LEU A 234 -7.11 4.28 -1.62
CA LEU A 234 -6.54 5.26 -0.68
C LEU A 234 -5.80 6.41 -1.38
N GLY A 235 -5.03 6.13 -2.43
CA GLY A 235 -4.43 7.17 -3.28
C GLY A 235 -5.43 8.12 -3.94
N CYS A 236 -6.53 7.60 -4.51
CA CYS A 236 -7.60 8.44 -5.05
C CYS A 236 -8.34 9.20 -3.94
N TYR A 237 -8.53 8.60 -2.76
CA TYR A 237 -9.08 9.28 -1.60
C TYR A 237 -8.21 10.49 -1.20
N ASN A 238 -6.89 10.31 -1.12
CA ASN A 238 -5.94 11.41 -0.86
C ASN A 238 -6.07 12.51 -1.92
N TRP A 239 -6.11 12.15 -3.20
CA TRP A 239 -6.24 13.12 -4.28
C TRP A 239 -7.52 13.97 -4.21
N LEU A 240 -8.64 13.37 -3.77
CA LEU A 240 -9.89 14.11 -3.54
C LEU A 240 -9.86 14.97 -2.27
N ARG A 241 -9.04 14.62 -1.27
CA ARG A 241 -8.93 15.33 0.00
C ARG A 241 -7.94 16.49 -0.02
N LEU A 242 -6.87 16.39 -0.81
CA LEU A 242 -5.82 17.40 -0.89
C LEU A 242 -6.36 18.77 -1.32
N ASP A 243 -7.25 18.80 -2.31
CA ASP A 243 -7.98 20.02 -2.69
C ASP A 243 -9.49 19.76 -2.77
N PRO A 244 -10.23 20.02 -1.67
CA PRO A 244 -11.67 19.82 -1.62
C PRO A 244 -12.46 20.68 -2.62
N ARG A 245 -11.90 21.80 -3.10
CA ARG A 245 -12.58 22.70 -4.05
C ARG A 245 -12.76 22.02 -5.40
N HIS A 246 -11.79 21.20 -5.80
CA HIS A 246 -11.79 20.47 -7.07
C HIS A 246 -12.24 19.00 -6.93
N ALA A 247 -12.71 18.59 -5.74
CA ALA A 247 -13.13 17.20 -5.51
C ALA A 247 -14.29 16.72 -6.43
N VAL A 248 -15.18 17.63 -6.85
CA VAL A 248 -16.30 17.30 -7.74
C VAL A 248 -15.84 16.94 -9.16
N PRO A 249 -15.11 17.81 -9.89
CA PRO A 249 -14.61 17.46 -11.22
C PRO A 249 -13.65 16.26 -11.19
N ARG A 250 -12.83 16.10 -10.14
CA ARG A 250 -11.96 14.94 -9.95
C ARG A 250 -12.76 13.63 -9.78
N ALA A 251 -13.83 13.65 -8.98
CA ALA A 251 -14.73 12.51 -8.83
C ALA A 251 -15.50 12.20 -10.14
N HIS A 252 -15.87 13.22 -10.91
CA HIS A 252 -16.44 13.05 -12.24
C HIS A 252 -15.49 12.28 -13.16
N LEU A 253 -14.21 12.68 -13.18
CA LEU A 253 -13.19 12.01 -13.98
C LEU A 253 -13.03 10.53 -13.60
N LEU A 254 -12.93 10.22 -12.31
CA LEU A 254 -12.82 8.84 -11.82
C LEU A 254 -14.03 7.98 -12.23
N ALA A 255 -15.23 8.57 -12.26
CA ALA A 255 -16.44 7.86 -12.72
C ALA A 255 -16.46 7.59 -14.25
N ARG A 256 -15.70 8.38 -15.01
CA ARG A 256 -15.56 8.24 -16.47
C ARG A 256 -14.41 7.35 -16.88
N LEU A 257 -13.33 7.36 -16.11
CA LEU A 257 -12.12 6.59 -16.38
C LEU A 257 -11.66 5.83 -15.11
N PRO A 258 -12.46 4.89 -14.58
CA PRO A 258 -12.10 4.17 -13.36
C PRO A 258 -10.80 3.38 -13.51
N ALA A 259 -10.50 2.88 -14.71
CA ALA A 259 -9.25 2.18 -15.00
C ALA A 259 -7.99 3.04 -14.88
N PHE A 260 -8.12 4.37 -14.85
CA PHE A 260 -7.02 5.31 -14.69
C PHE A 260 -6.80 5.72 -13.23
N ALA A 261 -7.54 5.15 -12.27
CA ALA A 261 -7.44 5.48 -10.84
C ALA A 261 -5.99 5.43 -10.33
N THR A 262 -5.29 4.32 -10.56
CA THR A 262 -3.87 4.14 -10.19
C THR A 262 -2.98 5.21 -10.82
N PHE A 263 -3.18 5.48 -12.11
CA PHE A 263 -2.42 6.51 -12.83
C PHE A 263 -2.62 7.91 -12.24
N PHE A 264 -3.87 8.29 -11.96
CA PHE A 264 -4.16 9.59 -11.37
C PHE A 264 -3.56 9.71 -9.96
N ALA A 265 -3.69 8.67 -9.14
CA ALA A 265 -3.10 8.64 -7.80
C ALA A 265 -1.55 8.74 -7.86
N GLU A 266 -0.88 8.01 -8.75
CA GLU A 266 0.57 8.05 -8.87
C GLU A 266 1.09 9.38 -9.45
N THR A 267 0.34 10.00 -10.37
CA THR A 267 0.78 11.16 -11.15
C THR A 267 0.40 12.49 -10.50
N LEU A 268 -0.84 12.62 -10.00
CA LEU A 268 -1.41 13.91 -9.60
C LEU A 268 -1.21 14.18 -8.11
N VAL A 269 -1.29 13.17 -7.23
CA VAL A 269 -1.03 13.33 -5.79
C VAL A 269 0.33 13.99 -5.51
N PRO A 270 1.45 13.59 -6.16
CA PRO A 270 2.74 14.24 -5.90
C PRO A 270 2.82 15.68 -6.40
N LEU A 271 2.04 16.07 -7.41
CA LEU A 271 2.01 17.45 -7.93
C LEU A 271 1.28 18.37 -6.95
N ASP A 272 0.06 18.01 -6.59
CA ASP A 272 -0.78 18.77 -5.66
C ASP A 272 -0.10 18.95 -4.31
N ALA A 273 0.49 17.88 -3.77
CA ALA A 273 1.14 17.93 -2.46
C ALA A 273 2.42 18.80 -2.46
N ARG A 274 3.06 18.97 -3.63
CA ARG A 274 4.16 19.94 -3.81
C ARG A 274 3.66 21.37 -3.97
N ALA A 275 2.48 21.58 -4.56
CA ALA A 275 1.87 22.91 -4.66
C ALA A 275 1.44 23.40 -3.27
N ALA A 276 0.71 22.58 -2.51
CA ALA A 276 0.26 22.91 -1.16
C ALA A 276 1.40 23.26 -0.18
N SER A 277 2.57 22.62 -0.32
CA SER A 277 3.74 22.95 0.51
C SER A 277 4.44 24.26 0.14
N ARG A 278 4.26 24.75 -1.10
CA ARG A 278 4.77 26.06 -1.54
C ARG A 278 3.87 27.20 -1.06
N ASP A 279 2.56 27.00 -1.12
CA ASP A 279 1.57 28.01 -0.68
C ASP A 279 1.52 28.13 0.85
N GLY A 280 1.90 27.09 1.60
CA GLY A 280 1.99 27.11 3.06
C GLY A 280 3.31 27.67 3.64
N HIS A 281 4.22 28.19 2.82
CA HIS A 281 5.44 28.90 3.27
C HIS A 281 5.28 30.43 3.26
N ASP A 282 4.07 30.94 3.04
CA ASP A 282 3.75 32.38 3.03
C ASP A 282 2.77 32.75 4.17
N ASP A 283 2.99 32.18 5.36
CA ASP A 283 2.46 32.74 6.61
C ASP A 283 3.65 33.33 7.39
N GLY A 284 3.66 34.66 7.44
CA GLY A 284 4.78 35.46 7.90
C GLY A 284 5.33 35.09 9.27
N SER A 285 6.63 34.88 9.31
CA SER A 285 7.44 35.47 10.36
C SER A 285 8.78 35.90 9.78
N ASP A 286 8.95 37.21 9.64
CA ASP A 286 10.24 37.87 9.88
C ASP A 286 10.69 37.54 11.31
N ALA A 287 11.11 36.29 11.51
CA ALA A 287 11.82 35.80 12.68
C ALA A 287 13.09 35.06 12.23
N GLU A 288 13.76 35.60 11.20
CA GLU A 288 15.21 35.49 11.07
C GLU A 288 15.87 36.54 11.98
N ALA A 289 15.70 36.37 13.30
CA ALA A 289 16.57 36.98 14.28
C ALA A 289 16.53 36.11 15.55
N ASP A 290 17.70 35.68 16.00
CA ASP A 290 17.99 35.10 17.30
C ASP A 290 17.72 33.61 17.51
N ALA A 291 18.52 32.79 16.80
CA ALA A 291 19.17 31.64 17.40
C ALA A 291 20.45 31.28 16.61
N GLU A 292 21.47 32.14 16.67
CA GLU A 292 22.85 31.73 16.36
C GLU A 292 23.35 30.77 17.45
N ALA A 293 22.84 29.53 17.45
CA ALA A 293 23.64 28.42 17.92
C ALA A 293 24.64 28.15 16.79
N LEU A 294 25.91 28.50 17.03
CA LEU A 294 27.05 28.27 16.14
C LEU A 294 27.06 26.82 15.63
N ASP A 295 26.39 26.60 14.51
CA ASP A 295 26.45 25.36 13.76
C ASP A 295 27.87 25.22 13.25
N THR A 296 28.60 24.22 13.75
CA THR A 296 29.93 23.98 13.22
C THR A 296 29.83 23.59 11.75
N PRO A 297 30.85 23.91 10.91
CA PRO A 297 30.89 23.47 9.52
C PRO A 297 30.72 21.95 9.37
N ALA A 298 31.12 21.19 10.40
CA ALA A 298 30.93 19.75 10.51
C ALA A 298 29.44 19.37 10.64
N ASP A 299 28.65 20.07 11.47
CA ASP A 299 27.21 19.81 11.65
C ASP A 299 26.39 20.21 10.42
N ALA A 300 26.78 21.29 9.75
CA ALA A 300 26.19 21.69 8.47
C ALA A 300 26.54 20.69 7.35
N ALA A 301 27.78 20.18 7.32
CA ALA A 301 28.20 19.14 6.39
C ALA A 301 27.51 17.79 6.68
N LEU A 302 27.33 17.42 7.94
CA LEU A 302 26.64 16.19 8.35
C LEU A 302 25.15 16.25 8.00
N ARG A 303 24.49 17.40 8.16
CA ARG A 303 23.10 17.60 7.72
C ARG A 303 22.97 17.60 6.20
N ARG A 304 23.92 18.21 5.46
CA ARG A 304 23.97 18.12 3.99
C ARG A 304 24.25 16.70 3.50
N ALA A 305 25.11 15.94 4.17
CA ALA A 305 25.41 14.55 3.87
C ALA A 305 24.22 13.61 4.19
N ARG A 306 23.52 13.85 5.31
CA ARG A 306 22.30 13.12 5.69
C ARG A 306 21.09 13.43 4.80
N ARG A 307 20.94 14.67 4.32
CA ARG A 307 19.95 15.05 3.28
C ARG A 307 20.31 14.46 1.91
N ARG A 308 21.59 14.20 1.64
CA ARG A 308 22.09 13.61 0.39
C ARG A 308 22.19 12.10 0.40
N GLN A 309 21.97 11.43 1.53
CA GLN A 309 22.07 9.97 1.59
C GLN A 309 20.90 9.39 0.79
N PRO A 310 21.14 8.86 -0.43
CA PRO A 310 20.08 8.25 -1.21
C PRO A 310 19.62 6.99 -0.45
N PRO A 311 18.34 6.63 -0.49
CA PRO A 311 17.88 5.41 0.14
C PRO A 311 18.72 4.22 -0.35
N THR A 312 19.33 3.51 0.60
CA THR A 312 20.07 2.27 0.37
C THR A 312 19.05 1.24 -0.12
N PHE A 313 19.02 1.03 -1.44
CA PHE A 313 18.15 0.11 -2.18
C PHE A 313 16.64 0.40 -2.11
N ASP A 314 16.23 1.52 -2.68
CA ASP A 314 14.89 1.61 -3.25
C ASP A 314 14.96 0.95 -4.65
N LEU A 315 14.31 -0.20 -4.84
CA LEU A 315 14.24 -0.92 -6.12
C LEU A 315 12.97 -0.58 -6.93
N ARG A 316 12.09 0.27 -6.41
CA ARG A 316 10.97 0.89 -7.16
C ARG A 316 11.29 2.21 -7.89
N PRO A 317 12.37 2.97 -7.61
CA PRO A 317 12.77 4.10 -8.44
C PRO A 317 13.34 3.67 -9.78
N LEU A 318 13.56 2.37 -10.02
CA LEU A 318 13.88 1.89 -11.36
C LEU A 318 12.67 2.01 -12.31
N ALA A 319 11.43 1.99 -11.80
CA ALA A 319 10.23 2.31 -12.58
C ALA A 319 9.91 3.81 -12.60
N ALA A 320 10.26 4.56 -11.55
CA ALA A 320 10.07 6.01 -11.47
C ALA A 320 11.15 6.84 -12.21
N ARG A 321 12.00 6.21 -13.02
CA ARG A 321 13.14 6.85 -13.71
C ARG A 321 12.93 7.09 -15.21
N GLN A 322 11.70 7.39 -15.62
CA GLN A 322 11.45 8.14 -16.85
C GLN A 322 10.23 9.09 -16.72
N ASP A 323 10.18 9.90 -15.67
CA ASP A 323 9.41 11.15 -15.77
C ASP A 323 10.19 12.11 -16.67
N SER A 324 10.09 11.88 -17.97
CA SER A 324 10.58 12.80 -18.99
C SER A 324 9.95 14.18 -18.78
N ALA A 325 10.61 15.26 -19.22
CA ALA A 325 10.03 16.61 -19.20
C ALA A 325 8.63 16.63 -19.86
N HIS A 326 8.43 15.78 -20.88
CA HIS A 326 7.13 15.53 -21.50
C HIS A 326 6.08 15.01 -20.51
N SER A 327 6.41 14.00 -19.71
CA SER A 327 5.49 13.40 -18.74
C SER A 327 5.06 14.41 -17.67
N LEU A 328 6.00 15.19 -17.13
CA LEU A 328 5.69 16.25 -16.15
C LEU A 328 4.88 17.39 -16.76
N HIS A 329 5.20 17.79 -17.99
CA HIS A 329 4.47 18.83 -18.70
C HIS A 329 2.99 18.44 -18.87
N TRP A 330 2.73 17.26 -19.43
CA TRP A 330 1.36 16.79 -19.67
C TRP A 330 0.61 16.45 -18.38
N ALA A 331 1.31 16.03 -17.32
CA ALA A 331 0.69 15.88 -16.00
C ALA A 331 0.15 17.21 -15.47
N GLY A 332 0.92 18.31 -15.58
CA GLY A 332 0.44 19.64 -15.17
C GLY A 332 -0.64 20.21 -16.08
N VAL A 333 -0.62 19.91 -17.39
CA VAL A 333 -1.73 20.27 -18.31
C VAL A 333 -3.00 19.51 -17.93
N LEU A 334 -2.88 18.21 -17.64
CA LEU A 334 -3.96 17.35 -17.21
C LEU A 334 -4.59 17.85 -15.91
N GLU A 335 -3.79 18.14 -14.89
CA GLU A 335 -4.24 18.69 -13.60
C GLU A 335 -5.11 19.94 -13.80
N ARG A 336 -4.61 20.94 -14.54
CA ARG A 336 -5.37 22.16 -14.84
C ARG A 336 -6.65 21.90 -15.63
N ALA A 337 -6.63 20.99 -16.59
CA ALA A 337 -7.80 20.64 -17.38
C ALA A 337 -8.90 19.96 -16.52
N ILE A 338 -8.49 19.09 -15.59
CA ILE A 338 -9.38 18.42 -14.64
C ILE A 338 -10.01 19.45 -13.71
N ASP A 339 -9.18 20.29 -13.08
CA ASP A 339 -9.66 21.27 -12.10
C ASP A 339 -10.54 22.34 -12.74
N ALA A 340 -10.31 22.67 -14.01
CA ALA A 340 -11.20 23.51 -14.82
C ALA A 340 -12.47 22.80 -15.33
N GLY A 341 -12.61 21.49 -15.14
CA GLY A 341 -13.77 20.70 -15.60
C GLY A 341 -13.88 20.58 -17.12
N GLN A 342 -12.76 20.64 -17.85
CA GLN A 342 -12.75 20.66 -19.31
C GLN A 342 -12.47 19.29 -19.92
N ASP A 343 -13.51 18.44 -20.03
CA ASP A 343 -13.43 17.05 -20.53
C ASP A 343 -12.64 16.92 -21.84
N ARG A 344 -12.81 17.86 -22.78
CA ARG A 344 -12.10 17.84 -24.06
C ARG A 344 -10.59 17.93 -23.87
N LEU A 345 -10.12 18.84 -23.02
CA LEU A 345 -8.69 19.02 -22.75
C LEU A 345 -8.13 17.88 -21.92
N VAL A 346 -8.93 17.29 -21.03
CA VAL A 346 -8.53 16.09 -20.28
C VAL A 346 -8.24 14.93 -21.23
N ILE A 347 -9.15 14.67 -22.18
CA ILE A 347 -9.00 13.61 -23.18
C ILE A 347 -7.74 13.83 -24.01
N GLU A 348 -7.51 15.06 -24.48
CA GLU A 348 -6.32 15.44 -25.25
C GLU A 348 -5.04 15.25 -24.43
N ALA A 349 -5.02 15.74 -23.18
CA ALA A 349 -3.85 15.61 -22.30
C ALA A 349 -3.51 14.14 -22.00
N ILE A 350 -4.52 13.28 -21.81
CA ILE A 350 -4.32 11.83 -21.64
C ILE A 350 -3.75 11.21 -22.93
N ALA A 351 -4.33 11.53 -24.08
CA ALA A 351 -3.87 11.01 -25.37
C ALA A 351 -2.40 11.37 -25.62
N GLN A 352 -2.02 12.63 -25.37
CA GLN A 352 -0.64 13.12 -25.51
C GLN A 352 0.31 12.49 -24.46
N ARG A 353 -0.15 12.28 -23.22
CA ARG A 353 0.64 11.63 -22.16
C ARG A 353 1.02 10.20 -22.50
N PHE A 354 0.12 9.45 -23.14
CA PHE A 354 0.33 8.05 -23.52
C PHE A 354 0.79 7.84 -24.97
N ALA A 355 0.83 8.92 -25.76
CA ALA A 355 1.09 8.90 -27.20
C ALA A 355 0.13 7.97 -27.96
N VAL A 356 -1.17 8.17 -27.73
CA VAL A 356 -2.27 7.44 -28.39
C VAL A 356 -3.26 8.42 -29.02
N ASP A 357 -4.16 7.92 -29.87
CA ASP A 357 -5.19 8.74 -30.51
C ASP A 357 -6.28 9.21 -29.52
N ASP A 358 -6.75 10.45 -29.66
CA ASP A 358 -7.84 11.02 -28.86
C ASP A 358 -9.12 10.17 -28.90
N ASN A 359 -9.45 9.57 -30.04
CA ASN A 359 -10.68 8.79 -30.20
C ASN A 359 -10.65 7.52 -29.36
N LEU A 360 -9.46 6.95 -29.13
CA LEU A 360 -9.28 5.82 -28.21
C LEU A 360 -9.70 6.22 -26.79
N VAL A 361 -9.22 7.37 -26.31
CA VAL A 361 -9.57 7.87 -24.97
C VAL A 361 -11.05 8.26 -24.90
N ARG A 362 -11.60 8.91 -25.95
CA ARG A 362 -13.05 9.21 -26.05
C ARG A 362 -13.91 7.96 -25.98
N ARG A 363 -13.46 6.86 -26.57
CA ARG A 363 -14.17 5.59 -26.52
C ARG A 363 -14.13 4.98 -25.13
N LEU A 364 -12.96 4.95 -24.47
CA LEU A 364 -12.84 4.52 -23.07
C LEU A 364 -13.77 5.31 -22.15
N TRP A 365 -13.84 6.63 -22.35
CA TRP A 365 -14.72 7.53 -21.61
C TRP A 365 -16.21 7.17 -21.75
N ARG A 366 -16.63 6.67 -22.92
CA ARG A 366 -18.03 6.30 -23.21
C ARG A 366 -18.36 4.88 -22.76
N GLU A 367 -17.55 3.91 -23.16
CA GLU A 367 -17.85 2.48 -23.01
C GLU A 367 -17.44 1.89 -21.65
N ARG A 368 -16.39 2.43 -21.02
CA ARG A 368 -15.94 2.06 -19.65
C ARG A 368 -15.90 0.54 -19.40
N PRO A 369 -15.03 -0.20 -20.09
CA PRO A 369 -15.00 -1.66 -19.99
C PRO A 369 -14.60 -2.12 -18.58
N ALA A 370 -15.52 -2.77 -17.87
CA ALA A 370 -15.27 -3.26 -16.51
C ALA A 370 -14.11 -4.27 -16.44
N ALA A 371 -13.95 -5.09 -17.48
CA ALA A 371 -12.88 -6.08 -17.58
C ALA A 371 -11.47 -5.49 -17.71
N LEU A 372 -11.34 -4.18 -17.99
CA LEU A 372 -10.05 -3.49 -17.96
C LEU A 372 -9.50 -3.38 -16.53
N GLY A 373 -10.38 -3.38 -15.52
CA GLY A 373 -9.97 -3.25 -14.12
C GLY A 373 -9.26 -1.93 -13.85
N GLN A 374 -8.17 -1.98 -13.07
CA GLN A 374 -7.31 -0.83 -12.73
C GLN A 374 -5.85 -1.28 -12.82
N PRO A 375 -5.31 -1.41 -14.04
CA PRO A 375 -3.95 -1.89 -14.23
C PRO A 375 -2.94 -0.89 -13.63
N PRO A 376 -1.77 -1.36 -13.19
CA PRO A 376 -0.66 -0.48 -12.85
C PRO A 376 -0.34 0.48 -14.00
N THR A 377 0.13 1.70 -13.69
CA THR A 377 0.39 2.75 -14.69
C THR A 377 1.28 2.29 -15.84
N TRP A 378 2.32 1.51 -15.54
CA TRP A 378 3.23 0.97 -16.56
C TRP A 378 2.52 0.04 -17.55
N GLN A 379 1.55 -0.75 -17.07
CA GLN A 379 0.80 -1.70 -17.90
C GLN A 379 -0.29 -0.99 -18.68
N LEU A 380 -0.93 0.03 -18.08
CA LEU A 380 -1.96 0.84 -18.73
C LEU A 380 -1.44 1.43 -20.05
N ALA A 381 -0.23 1.99 -20.07
CA ALA A 381 0.38 2.53 -21.29
C ALA A 381 0.48 1.47 -22.42
N GLN A 382 0.87 0.24 -22.08
CA GLN A 382 0.99 -0.85 -23.06
C GLN A 382 -0.37 -1.32 -23.55
N ILE A 383 -1.36 -1.40 -22.66
CA ILE A 383 -2.75 -1.73 -23.01
C ILE A 383 -3.30 -0.72 -24.01
N LEU A 384 -3.14 0.59 -23.75
CA LEU A 384 -3.65 1.65 -24.63
C LEU A 384 -2.99 1.59 -26.03
N ARG A 385 -1.68 1.35 -26.10
CA ARG A 385 -0.98 1.20 -27.40
C ARG A 385 -1.52 0.03 -28.22
N ARG A 386 -1.69 -1.15 -27.59
CA ARG A 386 -2.25 -2.33 -28.26
C ARG A 386 -3.69 -2.15 -28.70
N LEU A 387 -4.50 -1.42 -27.93
CA LEU A 387 -5.85 -1.06 -28.34
C LEU A 387 -5.83 -0.12 -29.56
N GLY A 388 -4.86 0.79 -29.64
CA GLY A 388 -4.64 1.66 -30.80
C GLY A 388 -4.29 0.88 -32.07
N GLU A 389 -3.40 -0.11 -31.95
CA GLU A 389 -2.98 -0.97 -33.08
C GLU A 389 -4.14 -1.79 -33.67
N ARG A 390 -5.10 -2.22 -32.84
CA ARG A 390 -6.26 -3.03 -33.27
C ARG A 390 -7.35 -2.21 -33.97
N GLY A 391 -7.32 -0.88 -33.86
CA GLY A 391 -8.34 0.02 -34.41
C GLY A 391 -9.75 -0.17 -33.83
N ASP A 392 -10.70 0.64 -34.30
CA ASP A 392 -12.05 0.74 -33.69
C ASP A 392 -12.88 -0.55 -33.73
N ARG A 393 -12.66 -1.46 -34.69
CA ARG A 393 -13.43 -2.71 -34.78
C ARG A 393 -12.77 -3.90 -34.11
N GLY A 394 -11.51 -3.78 -33.68
CA GLY A 394 -10.71 -4.86 -33.11
C GLY A 394 -10.68 -4.91 -31.58
N TRP A 395 -11.52 -4.11 -30.91
CA TRP A 395 -11.58 -4.09 -29.45
C TRP A 395 -12.15 -5.39 -28.87
N PRO A 396 -11.67 -5.83 -27.69
CA PRO A 396 -12.18 -7.04 -27.07
C PRO A 396 -13.68 -6.97 -26.76
N GLY A 397 -14.45 -7.93 -27.26
CA GLY A 397 -15.90 -7.99 -27.09
C GLY A 397 -16.37 -8.68 -25.80
N ASN A 398 -15.49 -9.36 -25.07
CA ASN A 398 -15.82 -10.08 -23.84
C ASN A 398 -14.67 -10.06 -22.82
N ALA A 399 -14.96 -10.48 -21.58
CA ALA A 399 -14.00 -10.44 -20.47
C ALA A 399 -12.73 -11.27 -20.75
N ALA A 400 -12.86 -12.49 -21.29
CA ALA A 400 -11.71 -13.34 -21.60
C ALA A 400 -10.76 -12.71 -22.64
N ALA A 401 -11.30 -12.01 -23.64
CA ALA A 401 -10.51 -11.30 -24.63
C ALA A 401 -9.81 -10.06 -24.03
N TRP A 402 -10.43 -9.40 -23.05
CA TRP A 402 -9.79 -8.35 -22.26
C TRP A 402 -8.65 -8.90 -21.40
N GLU A 403 -8.87 -10.01 -20.69
CA GLU A 403 -7.85 -10.68 -19.87
C GLU A 403 -6.65 -11.11 -20.73
N SER A 404 -6.90 -11.70 -21.90
CA SER A 404 -5.84 -12.06 -22.85
C SER A 404 -5.04 -10.84 -23.32
N LEU A 405 -5.72 -9.72 -23.62
CA LEU A 405 -5.05 -8.48 -24.00
C LEU A 405 -4.19 -7.96 -22.85
N ILE A 406 -4.73 -7.89 -21.63
CA ILE A 406 -4.02 -7.42 -20.43
C ILE A 406 -2.79 -8.29 -20.14
N ALA A 407 -2.95 -9.62 -20.13
CA ALA A 407 -1.87 -10.57 -19.91
C ALA A 407 -0.78 -10.46 -20.99
N SER A 408 -1.17 -10.17 -22.23
CA SER A 408 -0.21 -9.99 -23.31
C SER A 408 0.56 -8.67 -23.18
N ALA A 409 -0.01 -7.64 -22.53
CA ALA A 409 0.52 -6.27 -22.42
C ALA A 409 1.62 -6.11 -21.34
N VAL A 410 2.59 -7.03 -21.34
CA VAL A 410 3.80 -6.96 -20.49
C VAL A 410 4.95 -6.36 -21.33
N PRO A 411 5.77 -5.43 -20.79
CA PRO A 411 6.91 -4.89 -21.50
C PRO A 411 7.91 -6.00 -21.85
N ILE A 412 8.53 -5.91 -23.03
CA ILE A 412 9.52 -6.88 -23.55
C ILE A 412 10.71 -7.09 -22.60
N GLU A 413 10.99 -6.11 -21.73
CA GLU A 413 12.06 -6.16 -20.73
C GLU A 413 11.73 -6.99 -19.47
N ALA A 414 10.49 -7.50 -19.34
CA ALA A 414 10.01 -8.30 -18.21
C ALA A 414 9.56 -9.72 -18.60
N ALA A 415 9.83 -10.15 -19.84
CA ALA A 415 9.48 -11.48 -20.37
C ALA A 415 10.66 -12.47 -20.28
#